data_AF-A0A954L3Q6-F1
#
_entry.id   AF-A0A954L3Q6-F1
#
_cell.length_a   1.000
_cell.length_b   1.000
_cell.length_c   1.000
_cell.angle_alpha   90.00
_cell.angle_beta   90.00
_cell.angle_gamma   90.00
#
_symmetry.space_group_name_H-M   'P 1'
#
loop_
_entity.id
_entity.type
_entity.pdbx_description
1 polymer ?
#
loop_
_entity_poly.entity_id
_entity_poly.type
_entity_poly.pdbx_seq_one_letter_code
_entity_poly.pdbx_strand_id
1 'polypeptide(L)'
;MFEIELTAEQELEAARIEDILKAKAAAEIKYVARLLASKSNRELLGRTEFQIRDAVHRVGAAGLDAALAGRKKGGTKGVAVSVPTAMPTPDSKAIASAASRR
;
A
#
# COMPACT_ATOMS: atom_id res chain seq x y z
N MET A 1 -2.61 -12.11 -22.61
CA MET A 1 -1.98 -11.96 -21.29
C MET A 1 -0.79 -11.05 -21.51
N PHE A 2 -0.73 -9.89 -20.87
CA PHE A 2 0.44 -9.02 -20.98
C PHE A 2 1.51 -9.59 -20.04
N GLU A 3 2.61 -10.07 -20.61
CA GLU A 3 3.74 -10.59 -19.87
C GLU A 3 4.62 -9.41 -19.44
N ILE A 4 5.03 -9.40 -18.18
CA ILE A 4 5.91 -8.37 -17.65
C ILE A 4 7.32 -8.96 -17.72
N GLU A 5 8.19 -8.38 -18.55
CA GLU A 5 9.59 -8.80 -18.61
C GLU A 5 10.33 -8.36 -17.34
N LEU A 6 10.89 -9.33 -16.61
CA LEU A 6 11.61 -9.12 -15.36
C LEU A 6 13.07 -9.54 -15.49
N THR A 7 13.96 -8.85 -14.75
CA THR A 7 15.33 -9.32 -14.55
C THR A 7 15.36 -10.54 -13.63
N ALA A 8 16.47 -11.30 -13.63
CA ALA A 8 16.61 -12.46 -12.76
C ALA A 8 16.42 -12.13 -11.26
N GLU A 9 16.87 -10.96 -10.82
CA GLU A 9 16.66 -10.49 -9.44
C GLU A 9 15.19 -10.14 -9.17
N GLN A 10 14.51 -9.55 -10.15
CA GLN A 10 13.09 -9.24 -10.04
C GLN A 10 12.23 -10.51 -10.03
N GLU A 11 12.63 -11.56 -10.76
CA GLU A 11 11.95 -12.86 -10.72
C GLU A 11 12.08 -13.54 -9.36
N LEU A 12 13.26 -13.50 -8.74
CA LEU A 12 13.44 -14.01 -7.37
C LEU A 12 12.55 -13.27 -6.36
N GLU A 13 12.43 -11.95 -6.51
CA GLU A 13 11.55 -11.14 -5.68
C GLU A 13 10.06 -11.40 -5.97
N ALA A 14 9.69 -11.60 -7.24
CA ALA A 14 8.35 -11.96 -7.65
C ALA A 14 7.93 -13.30 -7.06
N ALA A 15 8.79 -14.33 -7.13
CA ALA A 15 8.55 -15.64 -6.53
C ALA A 15 8.35 -15.55 -5.01
N ARG A 16 9.16 -14.75 -4.31
CA ARG A 16 9.01 -14.53 -2.87
C ARG A 16 7.68 -13.83 -2.53
N ILE A 17 7.29 -12.82 -3.30
CA ILE A 17 6.01 -12.12 -3.10
C ILE A 17 4.85 -13.08 -3.40
N GLU A 18 4.96 -13.89 -4.45
CA GLU A 18 3.98 -14.90 -4.82
C GLU A 18 3.74 -15.90 -3.69
N ASP A 19 4.79 -16.41 -3.06
CA ASP A 19 4.66 -17.35 -1.92
C ASP A 19 3.91 -16.72 -0.74
N ILE A 20 4.19 -15.45 -0.43
CA ILE A 20 3.48 -14.71 0.62
C ILE A 20 2.00 -14.52 0.24
N LEU A 21 1.73 -14.16 -1.01
CA LEU A 21 0.38 -14.01 -1.53
C LEU A 21 -0.39 -15.33 -1.49
N LYS A 22 0.21 -16.46 -1.88
CA LYS A 22 -0.38 -17.80 -1.79
C LYS A 22 -0.75 -18.15 -0.36
N ALA A 23 0.18 -17.95 0.59
CA ALA A 23 -0.06 -18.23 2.00
C ALA A 23 -1.22 -17.38 2.56
N LYS A 24 -1.27 -16.08 2.25
CA LYS A 24 -2.35 -15.20 2.69
C LYS A 24 -3.67 -15.53 1.99
N ALA A 25 -3.64 -15.79 0.69
CA ALA A 25 -4.81 -16.13 -0.11
C ALA A 25 -5.47 -17.42 0.38
N ALA A 26 -4.72 -18.43 0.81
CA ALA A 26 -5.29 -19.68 1.33
C ALA A 26 -6.31 -19.45 2.46
N ALA A 27 -6.00 -18.55 3.40
CA ALA A 27 -6.90 -18.20 4.49
C ALA A 27 -8.15 -17.44 4.01
N GLU A 28 -7.96 -16.46 3.12
CA GLU A 28 -9.04 -15.63 2.60
C GLU A 28 -9.97 -16.43 1.66
N ILE A 29 -9.42 -17.33 0.83
CA ILE A 29 -10.18 -18.26 -0.02
C ILE A 29 -11.06 -19.16 0.85
N LYS A 30 -10.52 -19.73 1.93
CA LYS A 30 -11.30 -20.54 2.88
C LYS A 30 -12.43 -19.74 3.51
N TYR A 31 -12.18 -18.48 3.89
CA TYR A 31 -13.21 -17.59 4.42
C TYR A 31 -14.30 -17.30 3.38
N VAL A 32 -13.93 -16.92 2.16
CA VAL A 32 -14.86 -16.62 1.07
C VAL A 32 -15.71 -17.85 0.71
N ALA A 33 -15.09 -19.03 0.62
CA ALA A 33 -15.81 -20.27 0.32
C ALA A 33 -16.90 -20.56 1.37
N ARG A 34 -16.57 -20.41 2.67
CA ARG A 34 -17.53 -20.59 3.77
C ARG A 34 -18.61 -19.52 3.77
N LEU A 35 -18.24 -18.27 3.50
CA LEU A 35 -19.18 -17.16 3.40
C LEU A 35 -20.20 -17.43 2.30
N LEU A 36 -19.75 -17.74 1.08
CA LEU A 36 -20.63 -18.04 -0.05
C LEU A 36 -21.54 -19.25 0.21
N ALA A 37 -21.00 -20.33 0.78
CA ALA A 37 -21.80 -21.51 1.14
C ALA A 37 -22.86 -21.22 2.22
N SER A 38 -22.69 -20.16 3.02
CA SER A 38 -23.63 -19.78 4.08
C SER A 38 -24.77 -18.85 3.62
N LYS A 39 -24.74 -18.37 2.37
CA LYS A 39 -25.67 -17.37 1.86
C LYS A 39 -26.61 -17.96 0.81
N SER A 40 -27.87 -17.52 0.84
CA SER A 40 -28.80 -17.80 -0.25
C SER A 40 -28.47 -16.93 -1.46
N ASN A 41 -28.94 -17.31 -2.65
CA ASN A 41 -28.68 -16.57 -3.89
C ASN A 41 -29.07 -15.09 -3.82
N ARG A 42 -30.12 -14.75 -3.06
CA ARG A 42 -30.61 -13.37 -2.89
C ARG A 42 -29.67 -12.50 -2.04
N GLU A 43 -28.75 -13.12 -1.30
CA GLU A 43 -27.84 -12.45 -0.37
C GLU A 43 -26.39 -12.41 -0.88
N LEU A 44 -26.11 -12.93 -2.08
CA LEU A 44 -24.75 -12.97 -2.63
C LEU A 44 -24.20 -11.58 -2.99
N LEU A 45 -25.09 -10.66 -3.38
CA LEU A 45 -24.72 -9.30 -3.77
C LEU A 45 -24.96 -8.30 -2.63
N GLY A 46 -24.36 -7.11 -2.75
CA GLY A 46 -24.40 -6.11 -1.68
C GLY A 46 -23.42 -6.47 -0.57
N ARG A 47 -23.92 -6.74 0.65
CA ARG A 47 -23.04 -6.94 1.82
C ARG A 47 -22.03 -8.07 1.61
N THR A 48 -22.47 -9.22 1.09
CA THR A 48 -21.60 -10.39 0.87
C THR A 48 -20.53 -10.09 -0.18
N GLU A 49 -20.87 -9.37 -1.24
CA GLU A 49 -19.91 -8.91 -2.26
C GLU A 49 -18.81 -8.03 -1.65
N PHE A 50 -19.17 -7.06 -0.79
CA PHE A 50 -18.18 -6.22 -0.11
C PHE A 50 -17.27 -7.04 0.81
N GLN A 51 -17.80 -8.03 1.52
CA GLN A 51 -16.99 -8.93 2.34
C GLN A 51 -15.98 -9.73 1.51
N ILE A 52 -16.33 -10.10 0.27
CA ILE A 52 -15.41 -10.76 -0.66
C ILE A 52 -14.36 -9.77 -1.16
N ARG A 53 -14.74 -8.54 -1.52
CA ARG A 53 -13.79 -7.49 -1.90
C ARG A 53 -12.78 -7.21 -0.80
N ASP A 54 -13.23 -7.11 0.46
CA ASP A 54 -12.35 -6.91 1.60
C ASP A 54 -11.36 -8.07 1.76
N ALA A 55 -11.80 -9.31 1.51
CA ALA A 55 -10.92 -10.48 1.55
C ALA A 55 -9.83 -10.37 0.47
N VAL A 56 -10.18 -9.98 -0.76
CA VAL A 56 -9.20 -9.76 -1.84
C VAL A 56 -8.27 -8.59 -1.53
N HIS A 57 -8.80 -7.49 -0.99
CA HIS A 57 -7.98 -6.34 -0.59
C HIS A 57 -6.98 -6.71 0.51
N ARG A 58 -7.35 -7.58 1.46
CA ARG A 58 -6.40 -8.08 2.47
C ARG A 58 -5.25 -8.90 1.86
N VAL A 59 -5.51 -9.65 0.78
CA VAL A 59 -4.45 -10.32 0.02
C VAL A 59 -3.57 -9.29 -0.69
N GLY A 60 -4.17 -8.31 -1.36
CA GLY A 60 -3.43 -7.24 -2.04
C GLY A 60 -2.54 -6.42 -1.09
N ALA A 61 -3.05 -6.08 0.10
CA ALA A 61 -2.29 -5.40 1.14
C ALA A 61 -1.05 -6.20 1.56
N ALA A 62 -1.18 -7.51 1.77
CA ALA A 62 -0.04 -8.37 2.09
C ALA A 62 1.02 -8.40 0.97
N GLY A 63 0.59 -8.33 -0.29
CA GLY A 63 1.50 -8.19 -1.44
C GLY A 63 2.28 -6.87 -1.42
N LEU A 64 1.60 -5.76 -1.12
CA LEU A 64 2.25 -4.45 -0.96
C LEU A 64 3.25 -4.47 0.19
N ASP A 65 2.86 -5.01 1.35
CA ASP A 65 3.74 -5.14 2.50
C ASP A 65 4.97 -6.00 2.18
N ALA A 66 4.77 -7.12 1.47
CA ALA A 66 5.85 -7.99 1.02
C ALA A 66 6.83 -7.24 0.10
N ALA A 67 6.33 -6.53 -0.91
CA ALA A 67 7.16 -5.75 -1.83
C ALA A 67 7.92 -4.62 -1.11
N LEU A 68 7.29 -3.96 -0.13
CA LEU A 68 7.93 -2.93 0.68
C LEU A 68 9.01 -3.50 1.59
N ALA A 69 8.81 -4.68 2.18
CA ALA A 69 9.81 -5.34 3.02
C ALA A 69 11.08 -5.71 2.23
N GLY A 70 10.94 -6.19 0.99
CA GLY A 70 12.06 -6.46 0.09
C GLY A 70 12.86 -5.19 -0.25
N ARG A 71 12.16 -4.10 -0.57
CA ARG A 71 12.77 -2.80 -0.92
C ARG A 71 13.43 -2.07 0.27
N LYS A 72 12.86 -2.19 1.48
CA LYS A 72 13.43 -1.59 2.70
C LYS A 72 14.81 -2.15 3.06
N LYS A 73 15.19 -3.33 2.55
CA LYS A 73 16.52 -3.94 2.77
C LYS A 73 17.69 -3.16 2.12
N GLY A 74 17.41 -2.14 1.29
CA GLY A 74 18.43 -1.23 0.72
C GLY A 74 18.30 0.25 1.13
N GLY A 75 17.30 0.59 1.95
CA GLY A 75 16.90 1.98 2.20
C GLY A 75 17.55 2.62 3.42
N THR A 76 18.88 2.65 3.52
CA THR A 76 19.67 3.63 4.31
C THR A 76 21.18 3.45 4.01
N LYS A 77 21.62 3.86 2.83
CA LYS A 77 23.05 4.17 2.56
C LYS A 77 23.28 5.63 2.18
N GLY A 78 22.23 6.46 2.22
CA GLY A 78 22.38 7.91 2.12
C GLY A 78 22.65 8.44 3.52
N VAL A 79 23.84 9.02 3.75
CA VAL A 79 24.06 9.89 4.91
C VAL A 79 22.98 10.97 4.87
N ALA A 80 22.32 11.23 6.00
CA ALA A 80 21.42 12.35 6.11
C ALA A 80 22.19 13.63 5.77
N VAL A 81 21.91 14.24 4.61
CA VAL A 81 22.45 15.56 4.30
C VAL A 81 21.80 16.54 5.27
N SER A 82 22.61 17.24 6.06
CA SER A 82 22.16 18.30 6.94
C SER A 82 21.50 19.39 6.10
N VAL A 83 20.18 19.49 6.17
CA VAL A 83 19.44 20.62 5.58
C VAL A 83 19.47 21.80 6.56
N PRO A 84 19.60 23.05 6.08
CA PRO A 84 19.49 24.23 6.93
C PRO A 84 18.13 24.24 7.65
N THR A 85 18.15 24.61 8.93
CA THR A 85 16.92 24.81 9.70
C THR A 85 16.10 25.93 9.05
N ALA A 86 14.81 25.68 8.81
CA ALA A 86 13.91 26.67 8.25
C ALA A 86 13.87 27.92 9.13
N MET A 87 13.97 29.10 8.53
CA MET A 87 13.82 30.34 9.27
C MET A 87 12.38 30.50 9.77
N PRO A 88 12.17 31.09 10.96
CA PRO A 88 10.83 31.38 11.44
C PRO A 88 10.08 32.30 10.46
N THR A 89 8.80 32.00 10.24
CA THR A 89 7.92 32.80 9.39
C THR A 89 7.77 34.22 9.95
N PRO A 90 7.77 35.27 9.11
CA PRO A 90 7.53 36.64 9.56
C PRO A 90 6.17 36.80 10.25
N ASP A 91 6.15 37.57 11.34
CA ASP A 91 4.94 37.97 12.06
C ASP A 91 4.00 38.78 11.14
N SER A 92 2.70 38.50 11.24
CA SER A 92 1.63 39.11 10.45
C SER A 92 1.59 40.65 10.51
N LYS A 93 2.16 41.27 11.55
CA LYS A 93 2.30 42.73 11.71
C LYS A 93 3.32 43.35 10.76
N ALA A 94 4.34 42.61 10.34
CA ALA A 94 5.36 43.14 9.42
C ALA A 94 4.76 43.46 8.04
N ILE A 95 3.78 42.66 7.62
CA ILE A 95 3.11 42.77 6.31
C ILE A 95 2.23 44.02 6.25
N ALA A 96 1.64 44.43 7.37
CA ALA A 96 0.74 45.58 7.45
C ALA A 96 1.45 46.94 7.29
N SER A 97 2.73 47.06 7.67
CA SER A 97 3.47 48.33 7.55
C SER A 97 3.98 48.66 6.14
N ALA A 98 4.01 47.66 5.24
CA ALA A 98 4.44 47.84 3.86
C ALA A 98 3.31 48.37 2.95
N ALA A 99 2.05 48.18 3.35
CA ALA A 99 0.87 48.62 2.59
C ALA A 99 0.45 50.08 2.89
N SER A 100 0.99 50.72 3.94
CA SER A 100 0.60 52.07 4.38
C SER A 100 1.57 53.20 3.92
N ARG A 101 2.48 52.93 2.99
CA ARG A 101 3.38 53.94 2.38
C ARG A 101 3.27 53.96 0.85
N ARG A 102 2.07 54.21 0.35
CA ARG A 102 1.83 54.77 -1.00
C ARG A 102 0.80 55.86 -0.90
#